data_AF-A0A9D6UM95-F1
#
_entry.id   AF-A0A9D6UM95-F1
#
_cell.length_a   1.000
_cell.length_b   1.000
_cell.length_c   1.000
_cell.angle_alpha   90.00
_cell.angle_beta   90.00
_cell.angle_gamma   90.00
#
_symmetry.space_group_name_H-M   'P 1'
#
loop_
_entity.id
_entity.type
_entity.pdbx_description
1 polymer ?
#
loop_
_entity_poly.entity_id
_entity_poly.type
_entity_poly.pdbx_seq_one_letter_code
_entity_poly.pdbx_strand_id
1 'polypeptide(L)'
;MDEGQKNTLIVDSDFHIRQSIKFFLERDGYVVDTAGSGQEAIEKIKNLPFNVIISSYNLPDVKGTDFLNTLQNNGSSGELIFISDTPDVKEAISLIRKGVFDYLSKPFEIDKMSFLVQRAVEKQRLIKEIKNLKSGFWGPFKNFIEAIDARDHFLSGHSEKVRDYALRIAYEMGLPKKDIKDIELAALAHDVGMIGVPVLMVGKGLSEKDREHISMHPVIGAKILALNPIFSATIPSVLHHHEAYDGSGYPKGLKGEDIPVGARIINIAEIFDAITTDRSYRDAMSRDSARMEIIKDSGRKFHPDIV
;
A
#
# COMPACT_ATOMS: atom_id res chain seq x y z
N MET A 1 4.53 -11.86 24.72
CA MET A 1 3.22 -12.48 24.99
C MET A 1 2.19 -11.80 24.13
N ASP A 2 1.98 -12.33 22.93
CA ASP A 2 0.69 -12.35 22.20
C ASP A 2 0.92 -13.22 20.96
N GLU A 3 1.08 -14.53 21.18
CA GLU A 3 0.93 -15.50 20.09
C GLU A 3 -0.53 -15.35 19.64
N GLY A 4 -0.73 -14.78 18.44
CA GLY A 4 -2.06 -14.42 17.94
C GLY A 4 -3.07 -15.53 18.22
N GLN A 5 -3.96 -15.28 19.19
CA GLN A 5 -4.96 -16.25 19.59
C GLN A 5 -5.74 -16.67 18.36
N LYS A 6 -5.82 -17.98 18.13
CA LYS A 6 -6.50 -18.61 16.98
C LYS A 6 -8.02 -18.51 17.17
N ASN A 7 -8.54 -17.28 17.17
CA ASN A 7 -9.93 -16.99 17.46
C ASN A 7 -10.81 -17.50 16.33
N THR A 8 -11.67 -18.45 16.66
CA THR A 8 -12.57 -19.10 15.70
C THR A 8 -14.01 -18.87 16.12
N LEU A 9 -14.86 -18.47 15.18
CA LEU A 9 -16.31 -18.36 15.40
C LEU A 9 -17.02 -19.51 14.69
N ILE A 10 -17.85 -20.26 15.40
CA ILE A 10 -18.72 -21.29 14.82
C ILE A 10 -20.16 -20.79 14.79
N VAL A 11 -20.77 -20.78 13.62
CA VAL A 11 -22.15 -20.32 13.40
C VAL A 11 -22.97 -21.48 12.84
N ASP A 12 -23.93 -21.97 13.60
CA ASP A 12 -24.86 -23.02 13.16
C ASP A 12 -26.14 -22.89 13.99
N SER A 13 -27.32 -23.19 13.46
CA SER A 13 -28.54 -23.22 14.27
C SER A 13 -28.58 -24.41 15.24
N ASP A 14 -27.93 -25.52 14.90
CA ASP A 14 -27.88 -26.74 15.71
C ASP A 14 -26.86 -26.63 16.86
N PHE A 15 -27.38 -26.64 18.09
CA PHE A 15 -26.56 -26.55 19.30
C PHE A 15 -25.55 -27.69 19.42
N HIS A 16 -25.94 -28.92 19.09
CA HIS A 16 -25.07 -30.09 19.21
C HIS A 16 -23.91 -30.06 18.21
N ILE A 17 -24.17 -29.61 16.98
CA ILE A 17 -23.11 -29.40 15.98
C ILE A 17 -22.13 -28.34 16.47
N ARG A 18 -22.61 -27.18 16.95
CA ARG A 18 -21.74 -26.12 17.49
C ARG A 18 -20.87 -26.63 18.64
N GLN A 19 -21.46 -27.32 19.61
CA GLN A 19 -20.71 -27.81 20.77
C GLN A 19 -19.70 -28.91 20.39
N SER A 20 -20.05 -29.77 19.44
CA SER A 20 -19.14 -30.83 18.97
C SER A 20 -17.92 -30.24 18.29
N ILE A 21 -18.11 -29.33 17.32
CA ILE A 21 -17.01 -28.65 16.63
C ILE A 21 -16.17 -27.84 17.64
N LYS A 22 -16.83 -27.12 18.55
CA LYS A 22 -16.15 -26.37 19.62
C LYS A 22 -15.22 -27.24 20.44
N PHE A 23 -15.72 -28.37 20.93
CA PHE A 23 -14.93 -29.31 21.75
C PHE A 23 -13.66 -29.79 21.02
N PHE A 24 -13.77 -30.17 19.74
CA PHE A 24 -12.61 -30.63 18.98
C PHE A 24 -11.59 -29.52 18.73
N LEU A 25 -12.04 -28.33 18.36
CA LEU A 25 -11.14 -27.20 18.11
C LEU A 25 -10.49 -26.68 19.40
N GLU A 26 -11.20 -26.62 20.52
CA GLU A 26 -10.59 -26.24 21.81
C GLU A 26 -9.50 -27.24 22.23
N ARG A 27 -9.69 -28.54 21.97
CA ARG A 27 -8.65 -29.56 22.21
C ARG A 27 -7.41 -29.35 21.35
N ASP A 28 -7.58 -28.85 20.12
CA ASP A 28 -6.49 -28.52 19.21
C ASP A 28 -5.87 -27.13 19.48
N GLY A 29 -6.27 -26.48 20.59
CA GLY A 29 -5.70 -25.23 21.09
C GLY A 29 -6.28 -23.96 20.46
N TYR A 30 -7.45 -24.04 19.83
CA TYR A 30 -8.16 -22.87 19.30
C TYR A 30 -9.01 -22.21 20.40
N VAL A 31 -9.13 -20.88 20.34
CA VAL A 31 -10.08 -20.13 21.18
C VAL A 31 -11.38 -20.02 20.40
N VAL A 32 -12.44 -20.65 20.88
CA VAL A 32 -13.66 -20.85 20.09
C VAL A 32 -14.84 -20.13 20.72
N ASP A 33 -15.45 -19.23 19.94
CA ASP A 33 -16.76 -18.67 20.22
C ASP A 33 -17.82 -19.28 19.30
N THR A 34 -19.09 -19.21 19.71
CA THR A 34 -20.22 -19.80 18.97
C THR A 34 -21.36 -18.81 18.83
N ALA A 35 -22.08 -18.86 17.71
CA ALA A 35 -23.32 -18.12 17.49
C ALA A 35 -24.42 -19.07 16.97
N GLY A 36 -25.62 -18.97 17.54
CA GLY A 36 -26.78 -19.77 17.17
C GLY A 36 -27.60 -19.20 16.00
N SER A 37 -27.40 -17.92 15.69
CA SER A 37 -28.03 -17.21 14.58
C SER A 37 -27.00 -16.38 13.83
N GLY A 38 -27.32 -15.99 12.60
CA GLY A 38 -26.39 -15.15 11.86
C GLY A 38 -26.40 -13.68 12.27
N GLN A 39 -27.48 -13.16 12.86
CA GLN A 39 -27.48 -11.85 13.52
C GLN A 39 -26.49 -11.82 14.70
N GLU A 40 -26.51 -12.84 15.56
CA GLU A 40 -25.55 -12.96 16.66
C GLU A 40 -24.12 -13.04 16.12
N ALA A 41 -23.90 -13.80 15.03
CA ALA A 41 -22.59 -13.88 14.39
C ALA A 41 -22.11 -12.52 13.86
N ILE A 42 -22.99 -11.75 13.20
CA ILE A 42 -22.66 -10.41 12.67
C ILE A 42 -22.29 -9.46 13.81
N GLU A 43 -23.02 -9.46 14.92
CA GLU A 43 -22.69 -8.65 16.09
C GLU A 43 -21.31 -9.02 16.66
N LYS A 44 -21.02 -10.32 16.78
CA LYS A 44 -19.72 -10.80 17.24
C LYS A 44 -18.58 -10.39 16.30
N ILE A 45 -18.76 -10.55 14.98
CA ILE A 45 -17.76 -10.18 13.95
C ILE A 45 -17.49 -8.66 13.96
N LYS A 46 -18.46 -7.83 14.36
CA LYS A 46 -18.26 -6.38 14.52
C LYS A 46 -17.47 -6.00 15.77
N ASN A 47 -17.61 -6.78 16.84
CA ASN A 47 -17.02 -6.44 18.14
C ASN A 47 -15.67 -7.11 18.38
N LEU A 48 -15.40 -8.28 17.77
CA LEU A 48 -14.20 -9.07 18.01
C LEU A 48 -13.57 -9.56 16.69
N PRO A 49 -12.22 -9.59 16.59
CA PRO A 49 -11.54 -10.17 15.44
C PRO A 49 -11.51 -11.70 15.52
N PHE A 50 -11.91 -12.34 14.44
CA PHE A 50 -11.80 -13.79 14.25
C PHE A 50 -10.86 -14.10 13.09
N ASN A 51 -10.00 -15.11 13.25
CA ASN A 51 -9.12 -15.59 12.18
C ASN A 51 -9.86 -16.53 11.22
N VAL A 52 -10.76 -17.34 11.77
CA VAL A 52 -11.56 -18.31 11.01
C VAL A 52 -13.01 -18.22 11.47
N ILE A 53 -13.94 -18.21 10.53
CA ILE A 53 -15.37 -18.33 10.80
C ILE A 53 -15.85 -19.58 10.08
N ILE A 54 -16.47 -20.48 10.81
CA ILE A 54 -17.08 -21.69 10.30
C ILE A 54 -18.58 -21.49 10.38
N SER A 55 -19.25 -21.38 9.24
CA SER A 55 -20.68 -21.06 9.19
C SER A 55 -21.45 -22.16 8.49
N SER A 56 -22.60 -22.55 9.04
CA SER A 56 -23.62 -23.21 8.23
C SER A 56 -24.06 -22.29 7.10
N TYR A 57 -24.25 -22.86 5.91
CA TYR A 57 -24.65 -22.09 4.73
C TYR A 57 -26.11 -21.63 4.83
N ASN A 58 -26.97 -22.52 5.32
CA ASN A 58 -28.39 -22.27 5.53
C ASN A 58 -28.63 -21.85 6.99
N LEU A 59 -28.57 -20.55 7.25
CA LEU A 59 -29.00 -19.97 8.53
C LEU A 59 -30.44 -19.47 8.40
N PRO A 60 -31.21 -19.48 9.51
CA PRO A 60 -32.64 -19.15 9.47
C PRO A 60 -32.93 -17.66 9.20
N ASP A 61 -31.96 -16.78 9.47
CA ASP A 61 -32.17 -15.33 9.57
C ASP A 61 -31.37 -14.48 8.57
N VAL A 62 -30.20 -14.96 8.12
CA VAL A 62 -29.35 -14.28 7.14
C VAL A 62 -28.69 -15.29 6.21
N LYS A 63 -28.24 -14.85 5.03
CA LYS A 63 -27.46 -15.73 4.16
C LYS A 63 -26.03 -15.75 4.68
N GLY A 64 -25.40 -16.92 4.75
CA GLY A 64 -24.00 -17.02 5.19
C GLY A 64 -23.04 -16.10 4.41
N THR A 65 -23.35 -15.78 3.14
CA THR A 65 -22.57 -14.84 2.31
C THR A 65 -22.53 -13.42 2.87
N ASP A 66 -23.49 -13.02 3.70
CA ASP A 66 -23.53 -11.69 4.33
C ASP A 66 -22.38 -11.51 5.33
N PHE A 67 -21.80 -12.60 5.81
CA PHE A 67 -20.61 -12.58 6.65
C PHE A 67 -19.38 -12.10 5.89
N LEU A 68 -19.23 -12.44 4.60
CA LEU A 68 -18.13 -11.92 3.78
C LEU A 68 -18.18 -10.40 3.68
N ASN A 69 -19.37 -9.85 3.42
CA ASN A 69 -19.55 -8.40 3.33
C ASN A 69 -19.22 -7.73 4.67
N THR A 70 -19.65 -8.34 5.78
CA THR A 70 -19.36 -7.83 7.13
C THR A 70 -17.86 -7.84 7.43
N LEU A 71 -17.16 -8.91 7.06
CA LEU A 71 -15.70 -9.02 7.22
C LEU A 71 -14.96 -7.96 6.40
N GLN A 72 -15.34 -7.79 5.13
CA GLN A 72 -14.74 -6.80 4.24
C GLN A 72 -14.96 -5.37 4.76
N ASN A 73 -16.17 -5.04 5.20
CA ASN A 73 -16.51 -3.71 5.69
C ASN A 73 -15.81 -3.36 7.02
N ASN A 74 -15.58 -4.35 7.89
CA ASN A 74 -14.86 -4.16 9.14
C ASN A 74 -13.33 -4.17 8.94
N GLY A 75 -12.83 -4.34 7.71
CA GLY A 75 -11.40 -4.51 7.44
C GLY A 75 -10.81 -5.78 8.09
N SER A 76 -11.66 -6.73 8.47
CA SER A 76 -11.25 -8.01 9.06
C SER A 76 -10.69 -8.91 7.97
N SER A 77 -9.56 -9.55 8.26
CA SER A 77 -8.95 -10.50 7.35
C SER A 77 -9.46 -11.93 7.54
N GLY A 78 -10.38 -12.20 8.47
CA GLY A 78 -10.84 -13.54 8.81
C GLY A 78 -11.29 -14.37 7.60
N GLU A 79 -10.97 -15.67 7.61
CA GLU A 79 -11.32 -16.61 6.54
C GLU A 79 -12.65 -17.31 6.84
N LEU A 80 -13.56 -17.35 5.86
CA LEU A 80 -14.86 -17.98 6.00
C LEU A 80 -14.86 -19.40 5.40
N ILE A 81 -15.27 -20.39 6.18
CA ILE A 81 -15.50 -21.76 5.77
C ILE A 81 -16.99 -22.06 5.89
N PHE A 82 -17.63 -22.54 4.82
CA PHE A 82 -19.04 -22.95 4.90
C PHE A 82 -19.21 -24.43 5.23
N ILE A 83 -20.22 -24.76 6.02
CA ILE A 83 -20.71 -26.12 6.20
C ILE A 83 -22.09 -26.22 5.54
N SER A 84 -22.30 -27.20 4.67
CA SER A 84 -23.57 -27.35 3.91
C SER A 84 -24.03 -28.80 3.82
N ASP A 85 -25.35 -29.01 3.84
CA ASP A 85 -25.99 -30.31 3.61
C ASP A 85 -26.09 -30.67 2.12
N THR A 86 -26.00 -29.68 1.22
CA THR A 86 -26.13 -29.89 -0.22
C THR A 86 -24.81 -29.58 -0.94
N PRO A 87 -24.12 -30.59 -1.49
CA PRO A 87 -22.91 -30.40 -2.26
C PRO A 87 -23.25 -30.03 -3.71
N ASP A 88 -23.87 -28.87 -3.95
CA ASP A 88 -23.93 -28.35 -5.32
C ASP A 88 -22.56 -27.75 -5.68
N VAL A 89 -21.85 -28.41 -6.60
CA VAL A 89 -20.55 -27.96 -7.14
C VAL A 89 -20.65 -26.55 -7.72
N LYS A 90 -21.79 -26.19 -8.34
CA LYS A 90 -21.98 -24.83 -8.89
C LYS A 90 -22.03 -23.79 -7.79
N GLU A 91 -22.69 -24.11 -6.68
CA GLU A 91 -22.76 -23.25 -5.51
C GLU A 91 -21.40 -23.09 -4.86
N ALA A 92 -20.65 -24.20 -4.67
CA ALA A 92 -19.28 -24.16 -4.16
C ALA A 92 -18.37 -23.26 -5.01
N ILE A 93 -18.39 -23.39 -6.34
CA ILE A 93 -17.59 -22.54 -7.24
C ILE A 93 -18.00 -21.05 -7.10
N SER A 94 -19.29 -20.78 -7.00
CA SER A 94 -19.82 -19.41 -6.80
C SER A 94 -19.30 -18.79 -5.50
N LEU A 95 -19.27 -19.57 -4.42
CA LEU A 95 -18.80 -19.14 -3.10
C LEU A 95 -17.30 -18.83 -3.10
N ILE A 96 -16.48 -19.72 -3.67
CA ILE A 96 -15.03 -19.48 -3.79
C ILE A 96 -14.75 -18.22 -4.61
N ARG A 97 -15.47 -18.00 -5.72
CA ARG A 97 -15.33 -16.77 -6.53
C ARG A 97 -15.70 -15.49 -5.78
N LYS A 98 -16.57 -15.58 -4.77
CA LYS A 98 -16.96 -14.45 -3.90
C LYS A 98 -15.96 -14.21 -2.77
N GLY A 99 -14.94 -15.05 -2.61
CA GLY A 99 -13.89 -14.88 -1.61
C GLY A 99 -14.05 -15.75 -0.35
N VAL A 100 -14.92 -16.75 -0.36
CA VAL A 100 -14.94 -17.80 0.67
C VAL A 100 -13.64 -18.60 0.60
N PHE A 101 -13.11 -18.99 1.76
CA PHE A 101 -11.89 -19.78 1.83
C PHE A 101 -12.09 -21.21 1.34
N ASP A 102 -13.07 -21.91 1.91
CA ASP A 102 -13.40 -23.28 1.53
C ASP A 102 -14.82 -23.68 2.01
N TYR A 103 -15.25 -24.90 1.72
CA TYR A 103 -16.50 -25.46 2.23
C TYR A 103 -16.35 -26.92 2.68
N LEU A 104 -17.32 -27.38 3.48
CA LEU A 104 -17.38 -28.70 4.07
C LEU A 104 -18.80 -29.26 3.93
N SER A 105 -18.94 -30.44 3.34
CA SER A 105 -20.24 -31.12 3.17
C SER A 105 -20.59 -31.93 4.41
N LYS A 106 -21.83 -31.84 4.92
CA LYS A 106 -22.38 -32.75 5.94
C LYS A 106 -22.82 -34.08 5.30
N PRO A 107 -22.60 -35.23 5.97
CA PRO A 107 -21.74 -35.43 7.14
C PRO A 107 -20.26 -35.26 6.78
N PHE A 108 -19.45 -34.75 7.71
CA PHE A 108 -18.01 -34.54 7.52
C PHE A 108 -17.17 -35.27 8.56
N GLU A 109 -15.94 -35.58 8.18
CA GLU A 109 -14.92 -36.10 9.08
C GLU A 109 -14.24 -34.95 9.86
N ILE A 110 -13.99 -35.16 11.15
CA ILE A 110 -13.32 -34.17 12.01
C ILE A 110 -11.92 -33.84 11.49
N ASP A 111 -11.17 -34.83 11.02
CA ASP A 111 -9.82 -34.62 10.47
C ASP A 111 -9.83 -33.69 9.25
N LYS A 112 -10.84 -33.81 8.38
CA LYS A 112 -11.02 -32.93 7.22
C LYS A 112 -11.33 -31.50 7.66
N MET A 113 -12.18 -31.32 8.67
CA MET A 113 -12.48 -30.02 9.25
C MET A 113 -11.23 -29.37 9.87
N SER A 114 -10.51 -30.11 10.72
CA SER A 114 -9.28 -29.63 11.37
C SER A 114 -8.23 -29.22 10.34
N PHE A 115 -8.08 -29.98 9.25
CA PHE A 115 -7.18 -29.61 8.15
C PHE A 115 -7.57 -28.29 7.47
N LEU A 116 -8.86 -28.07 7.20
CA LEU A 116 -9.34 -26.81 6.59
C LEU A 116 -9.11 -25.61 7.51
N VAL A 117 -9.43 -25.75 8.80
CA VAL A 117 -9.21 -24.71 9.80
C VAL A 117 -7.72 -24.38 9.92
N GLN A 118 -6.85 -25.40 9.96
CA GLN A 118 -5.41 -25.20 10.00
C GLN A 118 -4.90 -24.44 8.78
N ARG A 119 -5.36 -24.79 7.56
CA ARG A 119 -4.98 -24.08 6.34
C ARG A 119 -5.46 -22.63 6.34
N ALA A 120 -6.65 -22.36 6.86
CA ALA A 120 -7.20 -21.02 6.97
C ALA A 120 -6.37 -20.15 7.93
N VAL A 121 -6.02 -20.68 9.11
CA VAL A 121 -5.15 -20.00 10.07
C VAL A 121 -3.75 -19.75 9.50
N GLU A 122 -3.17 -20.73 8.80
CA GLU A 122 -1.84 -20.58 8.21
C GLU A 122 -1.83 -19.50 7.10
N LYS A 123 -2.87 -19.44 6.25
CA LYS A 123 -3.01 -18.36 5.28
C LYS A 123 -3.04 -16.98 5.97
N GLN A 124 -3.79 -16.84 7.06
CA GLN A 124 -3.86 -15.60 7.84
C GLN A 124 -2.50 -15.23 8.43
N ARG A 125 -1.77 -16.21 8.97
CA ARG A 125 -0.42 -16.02 9.49
C ARG A 125 0.52 -15.51 8.40
N LEU A 126 0.56 -16.16 7.23
CA LEU A 126 1.41 -15.75 6.11
C LEU A 126 1.08 -14.35 5.61
N ILE A 127 -0.21 -14.01 5.49
CA ILE A 127 -0.64 -12.65 5.10
C ILE A 127 -0.17 -11.62 6.13
N LYS A 128 -0.29 -11.93 7.43
CA LYS A 128 0.19 -11.06 8.51
C LYS A 128 1.71 -10.92 8.50
N GLU A 129 2.45 -12.00 8.28
CA GLU A 129 3.92 -11.98 8.14
C GLU A 129 4.35 -11.13 6.95
N ILE A 130 3.72 -11.29 5.78
CA ILE A 130 3.97 -10.44 4.60
C ILE A 130 3.67 -8.96 4.92
N LYS A 131 2.58 -8.68 5.61
CA LYS A 131 2.22 -7.31 6.01
C LYS A 131 3.26 -6.73 6.99
N ASN A 132 3.70 -7.52 7.97
CA ASN A 132 4.71 -7.12 8.95
C ASN A 132 6.08 -6.89 8.31
N LEU A 133 6.49 -7.74 7.36
CA LEU A 133 7.72 -7.54 6.58
C LEU A 133 7.65 -6.24 5.78
N LYS A 134 6.51 -5.97 5.12
CA LYS A 134 6.30 -4.71 4.41
C LYS A 134 6.36 -3.50 5.35
N SER A 135 5.68 -3.54 6.50
CA SER A 135 5.75 -2.43 7.46
C SER A 135 7.14 -2.26 8.09
N GLY A 136 7.87 -3.37 8.27
CA GLY A 136 9.24 -3.37 8.78
C GLY A 136 10.23 -2.67 7.83
N PHE A 137 9.95 -2.66 6.53
CA PHE A 137 10.69 -1.87 5.55
C PHE A 137 10.30 -0.38 5.58
N TRP A 138 9.00 -0.09 5.62
CA TRP A 138 8.50 1.29 5.49
C TRP A 138 8.94 2.24 6.59
N GLY A 139 8.95 1.80 7.86
CA GLY A 139 9.34 2.66 8.98
C GLY A 139 10.78 3.19 8.85
N PRO A 140 11.80 2.31 8.77
CA PRO A 140 13.18 2.72 8.57
C PRO A 140 13.40 3.50 7.27
N PHE A 141 12.72 3.12 6.18
CA PHE A 141 12.80 3.85 4.92
C PHE A 141 12.31 5.28 5.06
N LYS A 142 11.15 5.50 5.69
CA LYS A 142 10.62 6.85 5.95
C LYS A 142 11.57 7.67 6.82
N ASN A 143 12.08 7.10 7.91
CA ASN A 143 13.05 7.78 8.79
C ASN A 143 14.31 8.18 8.04
N PHE A 144 14.75 7.37 7.06
CA PHE A 144 15.91 7.69 6.23
C PHE A 144 15.63 8.87 5.29
N ILE A 145 14.46 8.92 4.65
CA ILE A 145 14.05 10.08 3.84
C ILE A 145 13.95 11.34 4.69
N GLU A 146 13.31 11.27 5.86
CA GLU A 146 13.23 12.39 6.80
C GLU A 146 14.62 12.89 7.23
N ALA A 147 15.58 11.98 7.43
CA ALA A 147 16.95 12.34 7.77
C ALA A 147 17.69 13.04 6.61
N ILE A 148 17.38 12.71 5.36
CA ILE A 148 17.93 13.40 4.18
C ILE A 148 17.31 14.79 4.06
N ASP A 149 15.99 14.89 4.12
CA ASP A 149 15.23 16.16 4.11
C ASP A 149 15.76 17.10 5.21
N ALA A 150 16.01 16.60 6.43
CA ALA A 150 16.51 17.40 7.56
C ALA A 150 17.92 17.98 7.37
N ARG A 151 18.69 17.56 6.36
CA ARG A 151 19.99 18.16 6.04
C ARG A 151 19.88 19.55 5.45
N ASP A 152 18.70 19.92 4.95
CA ASP A 152 18.34 21.28 4.56
C ASP A 152 17.10 21.73 5.33
N HIS A 153 17.22 22.82 6.09
CA HIS A 153 16.14 23.36 6.92
C HIS A 153 14.86 23.68 6.12
N PHE A 154 14.98 23.84 4.79
CA PHE A 154 13.84 24.11 3.90
C PHE A 154 13.20 22.86 3.28
N LEU A 155 13.80 21.68 3.45
CA LEU A 155 13.31 20.43 2.87
C LEU A 155 12.55 19.55 3.87
N SER A 156 12.36 19.97 5.12
CA SER A 156 11.59 19.18 6.11
C SER A 156 10.17 18.87 5.60
N GLY A 157 9.89 17.58 5.35
CA GLY A 157 8.60 17.12 4.84
C GLY A 157 8.38 17.41 3.34
N HIS A 158 9.42 17.83 2.62
CA HIS A 158 9.40 18.06 1.18
C HIS A 158 9.04 16.78 0.43
N SER A 159 9.75 15.69 0.73
CA SER A 159 9.55 14.41 0.06
C SER A 159 8.12 13.88 0.21
N GLU A 160 7.47 14.13 1.35
CA GLU A 160 6.05 13.77 1.54
C GLU A 160 5.09 14.67 0.74
N LYS A 161 5.34 15.98 0.68
CA LYS A 161 4.52 16.91 -0.12
C LYS A 161 4.62 16.58 -1.62
N VAL A 162 5.84 16.33 -2.11
CA VAL A 162 6.07 15.92 -3.51
C VAL A 162 5.37 14.60 -3.82
N ARG A 163 5.46 13.61 -2.93
CA ARG A 163 4.67 12.36 -3.03
C ARG A 163 3.18 12.65 -3.15
N ASP A 164 2.63 13.47 -2.27
CA ASP A 164 1.19 13.75 -2.24
C ASP A 164 0.70 14.45 -3.51
N TYR A 165 1.47 15.40 -4.05
CA TYR A 165 1.18 16.04 -5.33
C TYR A 165 1.29 15.05 -6.49
N ALA A 166 2.38 14.28 -6.55
CA ALA A 166 2.60 13.29 -7.60
C ALA A 166 1.50 12.23 -7.65
N LEU A 167 1.05 11.74 -6.49
CA LEU A 167 -0.04 10.78 -6.40
C LEU A 167 -1.36 11.36 -6.91
N ARG A 168 -1.71 12.60 -6.53
CA ARG A 168 -2.93 13.26 -7.01
C ARG A 168 -2.94 13.40 -8.52
N ILE A 169 -1.81 13.81 -9.10
CA ILE A 169 -1.63 13.90 -10.55
C ILE A 169 -1.81 12.52 -11.19
N ALA A 170 -1.12 11.49 -10.68
CA ALA A 170 -1.19 10.14 -11.21
C ALA A 170 -2.60 9.53 -11.15
N TYR A 171 -3.37 9.81 -10.09
CA TYR A 171 -4.76 9.39 -9.95
C TYR A 171 -5.67 10.09 -10.97
N GLU A 172 -5.51 11.40 -11.15
CA GLU A 172 -6.31 12.18 -12.11
C GLU A 172 -6.03 11.74 -13.56
N MET A 173 -4.79 11.38 -13.86
CA MET A 173 -4.39 10.80 -15.15
C MET A 173 -4.91 9.37 -15.37
N GLY A 174 -5.53 8.74 -14.37
CA GLY A 174 -6.07 7.39 -14.48
C GLY A 174 -5.01 6.29 -14.61
N LEU A 175 -3.80 6.50 -14.06
CA LEU A 175 -2.72 5.54 -14.18
C LEU A 175 -3.02 4.20 -13.48
N PRO A 176 -2.47 3.07 -13.97
CA PRO A 176 -2.61 1.78 -13.30
C PRO A 176 -2.11 1.80 -11.85
N LYS A 177 -2.80 1.07 -10.96
CA LYS A 177 -2.42 0.95 -9.53
C LYS A 177 -0.98 0.50 -9.29
N LYS A 178 -0.37 -0.22 -10.24
CA LYS A 178 1.02 -0.63 -10.16
C LYS A 178 1.94 0.58 -10.35
N ASP A 179 1.73 1.34 -11.42
CA ASP A 179 2.53 2.50 -11.76
C ASP A 179 2.42 3.59 -10.68
N ILE A 180 1.23 3.78 -10.11
CA ILE A 180 1.01 4.70 -8.98
C ILE A 180 1.89 4.34 -7.78
N LYS A 181 2.05 3.05 -7.45
CA LYS A 181 2.93 2.61 -6.35
C LYS A 181 4.40 2.84 -6.67
N ASP A 182 4.79 2.64 -7.92
CA ASP A 182 6.17 2.88 -8.36
C ASP A 182 6.51 4.38 -8.32
N ILE A 183 5.55 5.24 -8.68
CA ILE A 183 5.62 6.71 -8.56
C ILE A 183 5.66 7.15 -7.10
N GLU A 184 4.84 6.55 -6.23
CA GLU A 184 4.85 6.83 -4.78
C GLU A 184 6.26 6.66 -4.19
N LEU A 185 6.88 5.51 -4.49
CA LEU A 185 8.21 5.18 -4.00
C LEU A 185 9.27 6.10 -4.62
N ALA A 186 9.10 6.48 -5.90
CA ALA A 186 10.02 7.37 -6.60
C ALA A 186 9.98 8.78 -6.06
N ALA A 187 8.77 9.31 -5.81
CA ALA A 187 8.60 10.65 -5.25
C ALA A 187 9.15 10.74 -3.83
N LEU A 188 9.03 9.69 -3.01
CA LEU A 188 9.67 9.65 -1.70
C LEU A 188 11.20 9.56 -1.78
N ALA A 189 11.74 8.88 -2.80
CA ALA A 189 13.16 8.59 -2.93
C ALA A 189 13.93 9.53 -3.87
N HIS A 190 13.28 10.50 -4.51
CA HIS A 190 13.88 11.29 -5.60
C HIS A 190 15.20 11.97 -5.19
N ASP A 191 15.24 12.49 -3.97
CA ASP A 191 16.40 13.16 -3.39
C ASP A 191 17.33 12.26 -2.57
N VAL A 192 17.16 10.94 -2.59
CA VAL A 192 17.99 10.02 -1.79
C VAL A 192 19.49 10.15 -2.09
N GLY A 193 19.82 10.55 -3.32
CA GLY A 193 21.20 10.79 -3.74
C GLY A 193 21.87 12.00 -3.11
N MET A 194 21.10 12.89 -2.48
CA MET A 194 21.63 14.05 -1.76
C MET A 194 22.57 13.64 -0.63
N ILE A 195 22.49 12.40 -0.13
CA ILE A 195 23.47 11.83 0.83
C ILE A 195 24.92 11.96 0.34
N GLY A 196 25.15 11.87 -0.97
CA GLY A 196 26.47 12.00 -1.59
C GLY A 196 26.91 13.44 -1.87
N VAL A 197 26.05 14.43 -1.60
CA VAL A 197 26.32 15.86 -1.86
C VAL A 197 26.79 16.55 -0.57
N PRO A 198 27.96 17.22 -0.56
CA PRO A 198 28.48 17.93 0.62
C PRO A 198 27.56 19.05 1.14
N VAL A 199 27.33 19.10 2.46
CA VAL A 199 26.39 20.03 3.15
C VAL A 199 26.76 21.51 3.04
N LEU A 200 28.05 21.83 2.81
CA LEU A 200 28.61 23.19 2.88
C LEU A 200 28.12 24.17 1.79
N MET A 201 27.18 23.75 0.93
CA MET A 201 26.70 24.53 -0.22
C MET A 201 25.41 25.32 0.06
N VAL A 202 24.78 25.14 1.23
CA VAL A 202 23.56 25.86 1.59
C VAL A 202 23.91 27.16 2.33
N GLY A 203 23.76 28.31 1.65
CA GLY A 203 23.79 29.65 2.29
C GLY A 203 24.83 30.65 1.77
N LYS A 204 25.79 30.21 0.94
CA LYS A 204 26.66 31.10 0.15
C LYS A 204 26.44 30.69 -1.30
N GLY A 205 26.00 31.61 -2.16
CA GLY A 205 25.53 31.30 -3.51
C GLY A 205 26.36 30.22 -4.22
N LEU A 206 25.66 29.25 -4.83
CA LEU A 206 26.27 28.08 -5.44
C LEU A 206 27.23 28.48 -6.56
N SER A 207 28.48 28.05 -6.47
CA SER A 207 29.41 28.11 -7.61
C SER A 207 28.95 27.14 -8.71
N GLU A 208 29.48 27.30 -9.92
CA GLU A 208 29.15 26.39 -11.02
C GLU A 208 29.53 24.94 -10.68
N LYS A 209 30.68 24.76 -10.02
CA LYS A 209 31.13 23.47 -9.51
C LYS A 209 30.16 22.89 -8.48
N ASP A 210 29.52 23.73 -7.67
CA ASP A 210 28.54 23.28 -6.67
C ASP A 210 27.26 22.77 -7.34
N ARG A 211 26.82 23.47 -8.40
CA ARG A 211 25.68 23.04 -9.22
C ARG A 211 25.93 21.72 -9.94
N GLU A 212 27.13 21.53 -10.47
CA GLU A 212 27.54 20.26 -11.08
C GLU A 212 27.51 19.10 -10.06
N HIS A 213 27.89 19.34 -8.80
CA HIS A 213 27.82 18.29 -7.77
C HIS A 213 26.37 17.99 -7.36
N ILE A 214 25.52 19.02 -7.23
CA ILE A 214 24.11 18.84 -6.89
C ILE A 214 23.38 18.09 -8.02
N SER A 215 23.64 18.41 -9.29
CA SER A 215 23.00 17.74 -10.43
C SER A 215 23.36 16.26 -10.58
N MET A 216 24.33 15.77 -9.80
CA MET A 216 24.66 14.35 -9.72
C MET A 216 23.77 13.55 -8.76
N HIS A 217 22.95 14.19 -7.91
CA HIS A 217 22.12 13.47 -6.96
C HIS A 217 21.14 12.48 -7.61
N PRO A 218 20.53 12.70 -8.81
CA PRO A 218 19.65 11.69 -9.42
C PRO A 218 20.43 10.43 -9.80
N VAL A 219 21.69 10.61 -10.25
CA VAL A 219 22.60 9.51 -10.61
C VAL A 219 23.06 8.76 -9.38
N ILE A 220 23.41 9.46 -8.30
CA ILE A 220 23.78 8.84 -7.02
C ILE A 220 22.59 8.10 -6.43
N GLY A 221 21.41 8.71 -6.46
CA GLY A 221 20.15 8.12 -5.98
C GLY A 221 19.82 6.83 -6.72
N ALA A 222 19.86 6.86 -8.05
CA ALA A 222 19.68 5.66 -8.87
C ALA A 222 20.66 4.53 -8.51
N LYS A 223 21.95 4.85 -8.26
CA LYS A 223 22.96 3.86 -7.84
C LYS A 223 22.67 3.28 -6.45
N ILE A 224 22.24 4.09 -5.50
CA ILE A 224 21.86 3.63 -4.15
C ILE A 224 20.65 2.70 -4.23
N LEU A 225 19.61 3.12 -4.95
CA LEU A 225 18.38 2.33 -5.10
C LEU A 225 18.63 1.01 -5.84
N ALA A 226 19.56 0.98 -6.80
CA ALA A 226 19.94 -0.24 -7.52
C ALA A 226 20.53 -1.36 -6.62
N LEU A 227 20.94 -1.03 -5.39
CA LEU A 227 21.41 -2.04 -4.42
C LEU A 227 20.30 -2.97 -3.93
N ASN A 228 19.02 -2.60 -4.10
CA ASN A 228 17.89 -3.42 -3.70
C ASN A 228 16.87 -3.57 -4.85
N PRO A 229 16.57 -4.80 -5.30
CA PRO A 229 15.64 -5.06 -6.41
C PRO A 229 14.24 -4.47 -6.24
N ILE A 230 13.80 -4.17 -5.00
CA ILE A 230 12.48 -3.58 -4.73
C ILE A 230 12.30 -2.23 -5.45
N PHE A 231 13.38 -1.50 -5.72
CA PHE A 231 13.35 -0.20 -6.37
C PHE A 231 13.54 -0.25 -7.89
N SER A 232 13.62 -1.44 -8.51
CA SER A 232 13.97 -1.56 -9.93
C SER A 232 13.06 -0.73 -10.85
N ALA A 233 11.76 -0.70 -10.55
CA ALA A 233 10.76 0.09 -11.29
C ALA A 233 10.80 1.59 -10.96
N THR A 234 11.35 1.94 -9.81
CA THR A 234 11.45 3.31 -9.27
C THR A 234 12.63 4.08 -9.85
N ILE A 235 13.72 3.38 -10.14
CA ILE A 235 15.00 3.96 -10.57
C ILE A 235 14.88 4.90 -11.78
N PRO A 236 14.14 4.58 -12.87
CA PRO A 236 14.03 5.48 -14.01
C PRO A 236 13.43 6.84 -13.64
N SER A 237 12.39 6.83 -12.80
CA SER A 237 11.74 8.06 -12.33
C SER A 237 12.69 8.89 -11.46
N VAL A 238 13.41 8.25 -10.54
CA VAL A 238 14.41 8.92 -9.69
C VAL A 238 15.60 9.44 -10.50
N LEU A 239 16.05 8.72 -11.53
CA LEU A 239 17.19 9.15 -12.34
C LEU A 239 16.87 10.37 -13.21
N HIS A 240 15.62 10.50 -13.66
CA HIS A 240 15.21 11.44 -14.69
C HIS A 240 14.23 12.53 -14.21
N HIS A 241 14.00 12.66 -12.92
CA HIS A 241 13.04 13.65 -12.38
C HIS A 241 13.45 15.11 -12.59
N HIS A 242 14.70 15.39 -13.00
CA HIS A 242 15.17 16.72 -13.43
C HIS A 242 15.27 16.89 -14.95
N GLU A 243 14.78 15.92 -15.74
CA GLU A 243 14.67 16.09 -17.19
C GLU A 243 13.53 17.08 -17.49
N ALA A 244 13.77 17.98 -18.45
CA ALA A 244 12.78 18.94 -18.94
C ALA A 244 12.17 18.41 -20.24
N TYR A 245 10.88 18.68 -20.49
CA TYR A 245 10.17 18.16 -21.66
C TYR A 245 10.85 18.50 -23.00
N ASP A 246 11.49 19.67 -23.12
CA ASP A 246 12.27 20.13 -24.28
C ASP A 246 13.70 19.56 -24.37
N GLY A 247 14.14 18.83 -23.35
CA GLY A 247 15.47 18.24 -23.18
C GLY A 247 16.55 19.18 -22.68
N SER A 248 16.18 20.33 -22.13
CA SER A 248 17.13 21.23 -21.43
C SER A 248 17.50 20.76 -20.01
N GLY A 249 16.88 19.67 -19.54
CA GLY A 249 17.14 19.08 -18.23
C GLY A 249 18.33 18.14 -18.19
N TYR A 250 18.45 17.41 -17.09
CA TYR A 250 19.58 16.53 -16.79
C TYR A 250 19.09 15.24 -16.10
N PRO A 251 19.88 14.15 -16.06
CA PRO A 251 21.28 14.01 -16.47
C PRO A 251 21.53 13.63 -17.94
N LYS A 252 20.50 13.21 -18.70
CA LYS A 252 20.67 12.72 -20.09
C LYS A 252 20.12 13.66 -21.16
N GLY A 253 19.32 14.66 -20.80
CA GLY A 253 18.69 15.56 -21.76
C GLY A 253 17.61 14.84 -22.59
N LEU A 254 16.85 13.96 -21.93
CA LEU A 254 15.74 13.24 -22.57
C LEU A 254 14.64 14.21 -22.99
N LYS A 255 13.88 13.86 -24.03
CA LYS A 255 12.86 14.75 -24.61
C LYS A 255 11.50 14.07 -24.68
N GLY A 256 10.46 14.85 -24.43
CA GLY A 256 9.08 14.42 -24.63
C GLY A 256 8.76 13.12 -23.91
N GLU A 257 8.33 12.13 -24.71
CA GLU A 257 7.92 10.82 -24.21
C GLU A 257 9.05 9.88 -23.79
N ASP A 258 10.30 10.22 -24.11
CA ASP A 258 11.46 9.44 -23.67
C ASP A 258 11.70 9.57 -22.16
N ILE A 259 11.17 10.64 -21.54
CA ILE A 259 11.22 10.84 -20.09
C ILE A 259 10.16 9.94 -19.45
N PRO A 260 10.50 9.07 -18.49
CA PRO A 260 9.52 8.22 -17.81
C PRO A 260 8.37 9.03 -17.22
N VAL A 261 7.12 8.54 -17.36
CA VAL A 261 5.93 9.24 -16.88
C VAL A 261 6.03 9.65 -15.40
N GLY A 262 6.60 8.78 -14.55
CA GLY A 262 6.83 9.10 -13.14
C GLY A 262 7.82 10.23 -12.91
N ALA A 263 8.89 10.32 -13.71
CA ALA A 263 9.82 11.46 -13.66
C ALA A 263 9.12 12.77 -14.06
N ARG A 264 8.29 12.76 -15.10
CA ARG A 264 7.55 13.97 -15.55
C ARG A 264 6.57 14.47 -14.48
N ILE A 265 5.89 13.55 -13.80
CA ILE A 265 4.98 13.88 -12.69
C ILE A 265 5.76 14.44 -11.50
N ILE A 266 6.84 13.77 -11.09
CA ILE A 266 7.67 14.21 -9.94
C ILE A 266 8.27 15.59 -10.20
N ASN A 267 8.76 15.85 -11.42
CA ASN A 267 9.32 17.14 -11.79
C ASN A 267 8.34 18.31 -11.54
N ILE A 268 7.09 18.17 -11.99
CA ILE A 268 6.05 19.18 -11.79
C ILE A 268 5.70 19.31 -10.30
N ALA A 269 5.57 18.17 -9.59
CA ALA A 269 5.26 18.14 -8.16
C ALA A 269 6.34 18.83 -7.32
N GLU A 270 7.61 18.58 -7.63
CA GLU A 270 8.78 19.18 -6.97
C GLU A 270 8.85 20.69 -7.22
N ILE A 271 8.67 21.13 -8.47
CA ILE A 271 8.65 22.56 -8.79
C ILE A 271 7.50 23.26 -8.08
N PHE A 272 6.30 22.67 -8.07
CA PHE A 272 5.16 23.24 -7.38
C PHE A 272 5.42 23.38 -5.87
N ASP A 273 5.98 22.35 -5.23
CA ASP A 273 6.35 22.43 -3.81
C ASP A 273 7.41 23.50 -3.56
N ALA A 274 8.45 23.54 -4.40
CA ALA A 274 9.55 24.49 -4.29
C ALA A 274 9.11 25.95 -4.48
N ILE A 275 8.11 26.23 -5.33
CA ILE A 275 7.58 27.58 -5.53
C ILE A 275 6.54 28.03 -4.50
N THR A 276 5.89 27.08 -3.83
CA THR A 276 4.87 27.35 -2.80
C THR A 276 5.40 27.21 -1.37
N THR A 277 6.70 26.96 -1.19
CA THR A 277 7.36 26.87 0.12
C THR A 277 8.30 28.05 0.32
N ASP A 278 8.32 28.60 1.54
CA ASP A 278 9.23 29.68 1.92
C ASP A 278 10.69 29.24 1.85
N ARG A 279 11.57 30.12 1.36
CA ARG A 279 13.03 29.91 1.29
C ARG A 279 13.74 31.10 1.93
N SER A 280 14.98 30.91 2.37
CA SER A 280 15.82 31.97 2.99
C SER A 280 15.92 33.26 2.18
N TYR A 281 15.76 33.18 0.86
CA TYR A 281 15.92 34.29 -0.08
C TYR A 281 14.62 34.69 -0.80
N ARG A 282 13.49 34.02 -0.55
CA ARG A 282 12.21 34.28 -1.24
C ARG A 282 11.01 33.72 -0.48
N ASP A 283 9.96 34.52 -0.37
CA ASP A 283 8.66 34.10 0.17
C ASP A 283 7.94 33.10 -0.76
N ALA A 284 7.09 32.26 -0.18
CA ALA A 284 6.23 31.34 -0.90
C ALA A 284 5.28 32.06 -1.87
N MET A 285 5.14 31.53 -3.08
CA MET A 285 4.12 31.97 -4.02
C MET A 285 2.74 31.44 -3.61
N SER A 286 1.69 32.22 -3.90
CA SER A 286 0.32 31.70 -3.80
C SER A 286 0.11 30.55 -4.78
N ARG A 287 -0.81 29.63 -4.45
CA ARG A 287 -1.13 28.48 -5.32
C ARG A 287 -1.57 28.88 -6.72
N ASP A 288 -2.34 29.97 -6.84
CA ASP A 288 -2.77 30.49 -8.15
C ASP A 288 -1.60 31.00 -8.99
N SER A 289 -0.68 31.75 -8.37
CA SER A 289 0.53 32.23 -9.04
C SER A 289 1.44 31.07 -9.44
N ALA A 290 1.59 30.06 -8.57
CA ALA A 290 2.36 28.84 -8.86
C ALA A 290 1.78 28.08 -10.06
N ARG A 291 0.45 27.92 -10.10
CA ARG A 291 -0.26 27.32 -11.24
C ARG A 291 -0.01 28.09 -12.53
N MET A 292 -0.12 29.43 -12.50
CA MET A 292 0.15 30.26 -13.67
C MET A 292 1.60 30.13 -14.17
N GLU A 293 2.56 29.95 -13.27
CA GLU A 293 3.96 29.74 -13.65
C GLU A 293 4.18 28.37 -14.32
N ILE A 294 3.55 27.31 -13.80
CA ILE A 294 3.59 25.97 -14.41
C ILE A 294 2.94 26.00 -15.80
N ILE A 295 1.79 26.68 -15.96
CA ILE A 295 1.09 26.79 -17.25
C ILE A 295 1.98 27.46 -18.32
N LYS A 296 2.72 28.51 -17.97
CA LYS A 296 3.62 29.20 -18.92
C LYS A 296 4.73 28.30 -19.46
N ASP A 297 5.18 27.35 -18.66
CA ASP A 297 6.27 26.43 -19.01
C ASP A 297 5.76 25.07 -19.58
N SER A 298 4.46 24.97 -19.86
CA SER A 298 3.83 23.83 -20.53
C SER A 298 4.38 23.62 -21.95
N GLY A 299 4.73 22.39 -22.28
CA GLY A 299 5.37 22.02 -23.56
C GLY A 299 6.85 22.40 -23.66
N ARG A 300 7.41 23.07 -22.65
CA ARG A 300 8.82 23.42 -22.56
C ARG A 300 9.52 22.66 -21.44
N LYS A 301 9.21 23.00 -20.18
CA LYS A 301 9.74 22.24 -19.04
C LYS A 301 8.83 21.07 -18.69
N PHE A 302 7.53 21.28 -18.80
CA PHE A 302 6.52 20.35 -18.31
C PHE A 302 5.73 19.74 -19.46
N HIS A 303 5.34 18.47 -19.29
CA HIS A 303 4.50 17.78 -20.26
C HIS A 303 3.11 18.44 -20.31
N PRO A 304 2.58 18.79 -21.50
CA PRO A 304 1.30 19.50 -21.64
C PRO A 304 0.11 18.84 -20.96
N ASP A 305 -0.06 17.52 -21.13
CA ASP A 305 -1.21 16.80 -20.53
C ASP A 305 -1.11 16.61 -19.01
N ILE A 306 0.04 16.91 -18.39
CA ILE A 306 0.20 16.82 -16.93
C ILE A 306 -0.09 18.19 -16.26
N VAL A 307 0.06 19.29 -17.00
CA VAL A 307 -0.22 20.68 -16.55
C VAL A 307 -1.72 20.95 -16.46
#